data_AF-A0A9P9R227-F1
#
_entry.id   AF-A0A9P9R227-F1
#
_cell.length_a   1.000
_cell.length_b   1.000
_cell.length_c   1.000
_cell.angle_alpha   90.00
_cell.angle_beta   90.00
_cell.angle_gamma   90.00
#
_symmetry.space_group_name_H-M   'P 1'
#
loop_
_entity.id
_entity.type
_entity.pdbx_description
1 polymer ?
#
loop_
_entity_poly.entity_id
_entity_poly.type
_entity_poly.pdbx_seq_one_letter_code
_entity_poly.pdbx_strand_id
1 'polypeptide(L)'
;MQLITVSSLLILSLTTGTLALPAIFSPTLTTRQEASVAEMAASSGKPSAPTSTGTPSSSNSTAAGGACSSQVLALAAGIQSNIDDQNNELTTVNALGMVLAQNPLDVTLYGATQTSLLGFVTKGIVIRENNQKLAPAGNAALDGLAIVANAQAEELNLTMSLAIPASGAVDTVAAGTTVETLKKDFAGGIDQNKKNLAAATSGCTPTAATPAKIVIMD
;
A
#
# COMPACT_ATOMS: atom_id res chain seq x y z
N MET A 1 24.78 21.96 -72.24
CA MET A 1 23.92 22.26 -71.08
C MET A 1 24.46 21.48 -69.89
N GLN A 2 25.22 22.16 -69.02
CA GLN A 2 25.75 21.61 -67.78
C GLN A 2 24.70 21.78 -66.67
N LEU A 3 24.30 20.69 -66.01
CA LEU A 3 23.54 20.75 -64.77
C LEU A 3 24.51 20.64 -63.59
N ILE A 4 24.53 21.71 -62.79
CA ILE A 4 25.34 21.86 -61.58
C ILE A 4 24.62 21.15 -60.43
N THR A 5 25.30 20.19 -59.81
CA THR A 5 24.86 19.52 -58.58
C THR A 5 25.31 20.36 -57.39
N VAL A 6 24.37 20.84 -56.57
CA VAL A 6 24.68 21.58 -55.33
C VAL A 6 24.68 20.58 -54.18
N SER A 7 25.87 20.18 -53.73
CA SER A 7 26.06 19.45 -52.47
C SER A 7 25.92 20.40 -51.29
N SER A 8 24.82 20.29 -50.55
CA SER A 8 24.66 20.93 -49.25
C SER A 8 25.42 20.13 -48.19
N LEU A 9 26.55 20.69 -47.73
CA LEU A 9 27.33 20.20 -46.60
C LEU A 9 26.73 20.76 -45.30
N LEU A 10 26.02 19.93 -44.54
CA LEU A 10 25.48 20.27 -43.22
C LEU A 10 26.56 19.99 -42.16
N ILE A 11 27.13 21.04 -41.58
CA ILE A 11 28.09 20.96 -40.47
C ILE A 11 27.30 20.79 -39.17
N LEU A 12 27.40 19.60 -38.56
CA LEU A 12 26.80 19.30 -37.26
C LEU A 12 27.81 19.65 -36.15
N SER A 13 27.55 20.74 -35.43
CA SER A 13 28.35 21.16 -34.28
C SER A 13 28.02 20.29 -33.06
N LEU A 14 28.97 19.47 -32.60
CA LEU A 14 28.91 18.75 -31.33
C LEU A 14 29.18 19.72 -30.17
N THR A 15 28.16 20.03 -29.38
CA THR A 15 28.34 20.66 -28.06
C THR A 15 28.40 19.58 -27.00
N THR A 16 29.56 19.42 -26.37
CA THR A 16 29.75 18.55 -25.20
C THR A 16 29.13 19.21 -23.96
N GLY A 17 27.90 18.83 -23.62
CA GLY A 17 27.28 19.18 -22.35
C GLY A 17 27.82 18.28 -21.23
N THR A 18 28.45 18.88 -20.22
CA THR A 18 28.83 18.22 -18.98
C THR A 18 27.58 17.82 -18.19
N LEU A 19 27.35 16.52 -18.03
CA LEU A 19 26.34 15.95 -17.15
C LEU A 19 26.78 16.13 -15.68
N ALA A 20 26.10 17.02 -14.95
CA ALA A 20 26.15 17.01 -13.49
C ALA A 20 25.25 15.87 -12.99
N LEU A 21 25.84 14.88 -12.34
CA LEU A 21 25.09 13.81 -11.67
C LEU A 21 24.39 14.39 -10.41
N PRO A 22 23.09 14.15 -10.21
CA PRO A 22 22.49 14.36 -8.90
C PRO A 22 23.01 13.30 -7.92
N ALA A 23 23.34 13.75 -6.72
CA ALA A 23 23.82 12.93 -5.62
C ALA A 23 22.84 11.80 -5.29
N ILE A 24 23.36 10.57 -5.28
CA ILE A 24 22.69 9.36 -4.84
C ILE A 24 22.49 9.49 -3.32
N PHE A 25 21.26 9.81 -2.91
CA PHE A 25 20.86 9.71 -1.51
C PHE A 25 20.74 8.22 -1.17
N SER A 26 21.73 7.67 -0.48
CA SER A 26 21.67 6.31 0.06
C SER A 26 20.83 6.34 1.35
N PRO A 27 19.66 5.70 1.43
CA PRO A 27 19.04 5.45 2.72
C PRO A 27 19.88 4.41 3.47
N THR A 28 20.56 4.85 4.53
CA THR A 28 21.19 3.96 5.50
C THR A 28 20.12 3.05 6.09
N LEU A 29 20.16 1.78 5.72
CA LEU A 29 19.36 0.72 6.33
C LEU A 29 19.84 0.56 7.79
N THR A 30 19.14 1.16 8.74
CA THR A 30 19.29 0.82 10.15
C THR A 30 18.75 -0.59 10.33
N THR A 31 19.64 -1.57 10.41
CA THR A 31 19.37 -2.89 10.96
C THR A 31 18.99 -2.70 12.43
N ARG A 32 17.69 -2.66 12.73
CA ARG A 32 17.20 -2.83 14.09
C ARG A 32 17.32 -4.31 14.42
N GLN A 33 18.31 -4.59 15.26
CA GLN A 33 18.65 -5.87 15.83
C GLN A 33 17.44 -6.54 16.48
N GLU A 34 17.07 -7.70 15.95
CA GLU A 34 16.30 -8.71 16.67
C GLU A 34 17.15 -9.23 17.84
N ALA A 35 16.57 -9.22 19.03
CA ALA A 35 17.03 -10.00 20.16
C ALA A 35 15.86 -10.86 20.65
N SER A 36 15.80 -12.06 20.07
CA SER A 36 15.45 -13.34 20.69
C SER A 36 14.63 -13.33 21.98
N VAL A 37 13.37 -13.76 21.87
CA VAL A 37 12.67 -14.46 22.95
C VAL A 37 13.17 -15.91 22.97
N ALA A 38 13.82 -16.30 24.06
CA ALA A 38 14.08 -17.69 24.40
C ALA A 38 13.28 -18.07 25.65
N GLU A 39 12.76 -19.29 25.58
CA GLU A 39 11.70 -19.90 26.36
C GLU A 39 12.10 -20.44 27.75
N MET A 40 11.05 -20.66 28.57
CA MET A 40 10.89 -21.69 29.62
C MET A 40 11.63 -21.56 30.96
N ALA A 41 10.85 -21.51 32.06
CA ALA A 41 10.65 -22.69 32.93
C ALA A 41 9.61 -22.43 34.03
N ALA A 42 8.93 -23.51 34.41
CA ALA A 42 7.78 -23.59 35.31
C ALA A 42 8.14 -23.49 36.81
N SER A 43 7.16 -23.12 37.64
CA SER A 43 7.09 -23.58 39.02
C SER A 43 5.66 -23.64 39.55
N SER A 44 5.32 -24.81 40.06
CA SER A 44 4.04 -25.27 40.60
C SER A 44 3.61 -24.54 41.87
N GLY A 45 2.29 -24.34 42.02
CA GLY A 45 1.65 -23.97 43.29
C GLY A 45 0.12 -24.14 43.24
N LYS A 46 -0.41 -25.05 44.04
CA LYS A 46 -1.84 -25.34 44.33
C LYS A 46 -2.00 -25.34 45.86
N PRO A 47 -3.19 -25.22 46.51
CA PRO A 47 -4.46 -24.54 46.19
C PRO A 47 -4.90 -23.55 47.31
N SER A 48 -5.96 -22.77 47.09
CA SER A 48 -7.02 -22.54 48.10
C SER A 48 -8.29 -21.98 47.46
N ALA A 49 -9.44 -22.55 47.84
CA ALA A 49 -10.79 -22.07 47.53
C ALA A 49 -11.15 -20.86 48.43
N PRO A 50 -12.20 -20.09 48.11
CA PRO A 50 -13.52 -20.51 48.60
C PRO A 50 -14.70 -20.26 47.64
N THR A 51 -15.73 -21.06 47.91
CA THR A 51 -17.14 -20.99 47.53
C THR A 51 -17.74 -19.58 47.48
N SER A 52 -18.38 -19.24 46.36
CA SER A 52 -19.63 -18.46 46.39
C SER A 52 -20.48 -18.76 45.15
N THR A 53 -21.64 -19.35 45.41
CA THR A 53 -22.79 -19.53 44.54
C THR A 53 -23.24 -18.22 43.89
N GLY A 54 -23.20 -18.15 42.56
CA GLY A 54 -23.79 -17.08 41.76
C GLY A 54 -24.30 -17.64 40.44
N THR A 55 -25.62 -17.75 40.35
CA THR A 55 -26.41 -18.14 39.17
C THR A 55 -25.93 -17.46 37.89
N PRO A 56 -25.71 -18.16 36.76
CA PRO A 56 -25.52 -17.51 35.47
C PRO A 56 -26.88 -17.00 34.99
N SER A 57 -27.17 -15.73 35.30
CA SER A 57 -28.22 -15.01 34.62
C SER A 57 -27.76 -14.79 33.18
N SER A 58 -28.41 -15.47 32.24
CA SER A 58 -28.28 -15.22 30.80
C SER A 58 -28.76 -13.80 30.50
N SER A 59 -27.91 -12.81 30.72
CA SER A 59 -28.06 -11.50 30.11
C SER A 59 -27.50 -11.60 28.70
N ASN A 60 -28.41 -11.84 27.76
CA ASN A 60 -28.22 -11.56 26.34
C ASN A 60 -28.15 -10.03 26.18
N SER A 61 -27.11 -9.43 26.74
CA SER A 61 -26.75 -8.03 26.61
C SER A 61 -26.04 -7.91 25.27
N THR A 62 -26.75 -7.39 24.29
CA THR A 62 -26.13 -6.74 23.13
C THR A 62 -25.36 -5.55 23.70
N ALA A 63 -24.17 -5.80 24.24
CA ALA A 63 -23.29 -4.77 24.75
C ALA A 63 -22.94 -3.87 23.57
N ALA A 64 -23.53 -2.67 23.53
CA ALA A 64 -23.05 -1.60 22.69
C ALA A 64 -21.56 -1.43 23.02
N GLY A 65 -20.70 -1.78 22.06
CA GLY A 65 -19.26 -1.84 22.26
C GLY A 65 -18.74 -0.53 22.83
N GLY A 66 -17.98 -0.60 23.92
CA GLY A 66 -17.31 0.55 24.51
C GLY A 66 -16.37 1.25 23.52
N ALA A 67 -15.77 2.37 23.93
CA ALA A 67 -14.82 3.08 23.07
C ALA A 67 -13.68 2.15 22.61
N CYS A 68 -13.31 2.24 21.33
CA CYS A 68 -12.17 1.48 20.81
C CYS A 68 -10.88 1.84 21.55
N SER A 69 -10.02 0.84 21.77
CA SER A 69 -8.68 1.10 22.30
C SER A 69 -7.87 1.96 21.33
N SER A 70 -6.88 2.69 21.83
CA SER A 70 -5.99 3.50 20.99
C SER A 70 -5.27 2.67 19.93
N GLN A 71 -4.97 1.40 20.21
CA GLN A 71 -4.37 0.46 19.26
C GLN A 71 -5.35 0.09 18.13
N VAL A 72 -6.62 -0.18 18.44
CA VAL A 72 -7.65 -0.44 17.43
C VAL A 72 -7.90 0.80 16.57
N LEU A 73 -7.88 1.99 17.16
CA LEU A 73 -7.99 3.24 16.41
C LEU A 73 -6.79 3.47 15.47
N ALA A 74 -5.57 3.17 15.93
CA ALA A 74 -4.37 3.26 15.10
C ALA A 74 -4.40 2.24 13.94
N LEU A 75 -4.84 1.01 14.20
CA LEU A 75 -5.05 0.00 13.17
C LEU A 75 -6.09 0.48 12.15
N ALA A 76 -7.25 0.97 12.60
CA ALA A 76 -8.30 1.46 11.72
C ALA A 76 -7.82 2.62 10.83
N ALA A 77 -7.05 3.56 11.39
CA ALA A 77 -6.45 4.65 10.61
C ALA A 77 -5.43 4.14 9.57
N GLY A 78 -4.62 3.15 9.93
CA GLY A 78 -3.68 2.51 9.01
C GLY A 78 -4.39 1.73 7.88
N ILE A 79 -5.50 1.05 8.18
CA ILE A 79 -6.33 0.39 7.16
C ILE A 79 -6.98 1.42 6.24
N GLN A 80 -7.48 2.53 6.78
CA GLN A 80 -8.03 3.61 5.95
C GLN A 80 -6.97 4.22 5.04
N SER A 81 -5.75 4.47 5.55
CA SER A 81 -4.64 4.93 4.72
C SER A 81 -4.29 3.95 3.59
N ASN A 82 -4.50 2.65 3.80
CA ASN A 82 -4.30 1.64 2.76
C ASN A 82 -5.38 1.74 1.68
N ILE A 83 -6.65 1.90 2.07
CA ILE A 83 -7.75 2.10 1.12
C ILE A 83 -7.50 3.34 0.26
N ASP A 84 -7.06 4.43 0.88
CA ASP A 84 -6.76 5.68 0.18
C ASP A 84 -5.60 5.51 -0.82
N ASP A 85 -4.57 4.74 -0.45
CA ASP A 85 -3.45 4.40 -1.33
C ASP A 85 -3.89 3.53 -2.52
N GLN A 86 -4.68 2.48 -2.27
CA GLN A 86 -5.22 1.61 -3.32
C GLN A 86 -6.15 2.36 -4.29
N ASN A 87 -6.86 3.39 -3.84
CA ASN A 87 -7.61 4.28 -4.73
C ASN A 87 -6.67 5.08 -5.67
N ASN A 88 -5.49 5.47 -5.20
CA ASN A 88 -4.46 6.08 -6.05
C ASN A 88 -3.83 5.05 -7.00
N GLU A 89 -3.59 3.81 -6.56
CA GLU A 89 -3.15 2.70 -7.42
C GLU A 89 -4.15 2.48 -8.56
N LEU A 90 -5.45 2.36 -8.24
CA LEU A 90 -6.53 2.15 -9.20
C LEU A 90 -6.66 3.32 -10.19
N THR A 91 -6.56 4.56 -9.68
CA THR A 91 -6.58 5.76 -10.54
C THR A 91 -5.38 5.76 -11.50
N THR A 92 -4.19 5.44 -11.00
CA THR A 92 -2.95 5.46 -11.79
C THR A 92 -2.91 4.35 -12.83
N VAL A 93 -3.36 3.13 -12.51
CA VAL A 93 -3.41 2.03 -13.49
C VAL A 93 -4.47 2.26 -14.58
N ASN A 94 -5.58 2.94 -14.25
CA ASN A 94 -6.54 3.41 -15.24
C ASN A 94 -5.91 4.44 -16.19
N ALA A 95 -5.16 5.41 -15.64
CA ALA A 95 -4.42 6.37 -16.45
C ALA A 95 -3.39 5.67 -17.35
N LEU A 96 -2.66 4.69 -16.83
CA LEU A 96 -1.69 3.90 -17.61
C LEU A 96 -2.37 3.18 -18.78
N GLY A 97 -3.55 2.59 -18.55
CA GLY A 97 -4.35 1.99 -19.62
C GLY A 97 -4.79 2.98 -20.69
N MET A 98 -5.13 4.22 -20.31
CA MET A 98 -5.44 5.28 -21.28
C MET A 98 -4.23 5.70 -22.10
N VAL A 99 -3.04 5.79 -21.48
CA VAL A 99 -1.79 6.08 -22.19
C VAL A 99 -1.45 4.96 -23.17
N LEU A 100 -1.60 3.71 -22.74
CA LEU A 100 -1.32 2.53 -23.56
C LEU A 100 -2.20 2.44 -24.81
N ALA A 101 -3.42 2.98 -24.76
CA ALA A 101 -4.35 3.01 -25.87
C ALA A 101 -4.07 4.12 -26.90
N GLN A 102 -3.09 5.01 -26.65
CA GLN A 102 -2.75 6.09 -27.59
C GLN A 102 -2.03 5.56 -28.84
N ASN A 103 -2.24 6.23 -29.97
CA ASN A 103 -1.55 5.94 -31.23
C ASN A 103 -1.12 7.25 -31.93
N PRO A 104 0.18 7.58 -31.99
CA PRO A 104 1.30 6.81 -31.43
C PRO A 104 1.29 6.80 -29.90
N LEU A 105 1.90 5.77 -29.29
CA LEU A 105 2.10 5.68 -27.85
C LEU A 105 3.04 6.80 -27.37
N ASP A 106 2.61 7.59 -26.39
CA ASP A 106 3.51 8.50 -25.66
C ASP A 106 4.33 7.71 -24.63
N VAL A 107 5.53 7.28 -25.03
CA VAL A 107 6.44 6.50 -24.20
C VAL A 107 6.95 7.27 -22.96
N THR A 108 7.00 8.59 -23.03
CA THR A 108 7.45 9.43 -21.89
C THR A 108 6.37 9.45 -20.82
N LEU A 109 5.13 9.71 -21.23
CA LEU A 109 3.99 9.69 -20.34
C LEU A 109 3.73 8.27 -19.79
N TYR A 110 3.94 7.23 -20.61
CA TYR A 110 3.84 5.84 -20.18
C TYR A 110 4.82 5.54 -19.05
N GLY A 111 6.10 5.83 -19.25
CA GLY A 111 7.14 5.60 -18.25
C GLY A 111 6.91 6.38 -16.94
N ALA A 112 6.47 7.64 -17.04
CA ALA A 112 6.13 8.45 -15.87
C ALA A 112 4.94 7.86 -15.09
N THR A 113 3.90 7.43 -15.81
CA THR A 113 2.70 6.85 -15.18
C THR A 113 3.01 5.49 -14.54
N GLN A 114 3.82 4.65 -15.18
CA GLN A 114 4.27 3.37 -14.62
C GLN A 114 5.14 3.57 -13.37
N THR A 115 6.04 4.56 -13.37
CA THR A 115 6.85 4.91 -12.18
C THR A 115 5.96 5.36 -11.02
N SER A 116 4.95 6.20 -11.30
CA SER A 116 3.95 6.62 -10.32
C SER A 116 3.20 5.42 -9.73
N LEU A 117 2.77 4.49 -10.58
CA LEU A 117 2.08 3.26 -10.14
C LEU A 117 2.97 2.42 -9.21
N LEU A 118 4.23 2.20 -9.58
CA LEU A 118 5.20 1.46 -8.77
C LEU A 118 5.42 2.12 -7.40
N GLY A 119 5.43 3.46 -7.36
CA GLY A 119 5.51 4.23 -6.12
C GLY A 119 4.36 3.96 -5.16
N PHE A 120 3.12 3.94 -5.67
CA PHE A 120 1.95 3.60 -4.86
C PHE A 120 1.99 2.15 -4.40
N VAL A 121 2.25 1.18 -5.29
CA VAL A 121 2.33 -0.24 -4.91
C VAL A 121 3.38 -0.49 -3.81
N THR A 122 4.55 0.15 -3.92
CA THR A 122 5.62 0.03 -2.90
C THR A 122 5.19 0.67 -1.57
N LYS A 123 4.48 1.79 -1.60
CA LYS A 123 3.94 2.44 -0.40
C LYS A 123 2.85 1.59 0.25
N GLY A 124 1.95 0.99 -0.54
CA GLY A 124 0.90 0.08 -0.09
C GLY A 124 1.46 -1.12 0.67
N ILE A 125 2.57 -1.70 0.20
CA ILE A 125 3.31 -2.78 0.90
C ILE A 125 3.67 -2.36 2.33
N VAL A 126 4.34 -1.21 2.48
CA VAL A 126 4.79 -0.69 3.78
C VAL A 126 3.60 -0.42 4.71
N ILE A 127 2.51 0.14 4.19
CA ILE A 127 1.29 0.38 4.98
C ILE A 127 0.72 -0.95 5.50
N ARG A 128 0.61 -1.96 4.64
CA ARG A 128 0.03 -3.26 4.99
C ARG A 128 0.90 -4.02 5.99
N GLU A 129 2.23 -3.98 5.86
CA GLU A 129 3.16 -4.50 6.87
C GLU A 129 3.01 -3.81 8.22
N ASN A 130 2.80 -2.49 8.23
CA ASN A 130 2.58 -1.75 9.47
C ASN A 130 1.22 -2.07 10.10
N ASN A 131 0.17 -2.26 9.29
CA ASN A 131 -1.13 -2.69 9.79
C ASN A 131 -1.06 -4.05 10.47
N GLN A 132 -0.28 -4.99 9.93
CA GLN A 132 -0.01 -6.28 10.59
C GLN A 132 0.64 -6.11 11.96
N LYS A 133 1.62 -5.21 12.08
CA LYS A 133 2.30 -4.93 13.36
C LYS A 133 1.39 -4.23 14.39
N LEU A 134 0.43 -3.41 13.93
CA LEU A 134 -0.51 -2.70 14.79
C LEU A 134 -1.68 -3.56 15.25
N ALA A 135 -1.97 -4.66 14.55
CA ALA A 135 -3.13 -5.48 14.84
C ALA A 135 -2.97 -6.21 16.20
N PRO A 136 -3.83 -5.93 17.20
CA PRO A 136 -3.74 -6.62 18.46
C PRO A 136 -4.11 -8.09 18.30
N ALA A 137 -3.49 -8.97 19.11
CA ALA A 137 -3.78 -10.39 19.08
C ALA A 137 -5.29 -10.65 19.27
N GLY A 138 -5.85 -11.51 18.43
CA GLY A 138 -7.29 -11.84 18.43
C GLY A 138 -8.17 -10.78 17.76
N ASN A 139 -7.62 -9.74 17.14
CA ASN A 139 -8.42 -8.82 16.34
C ASN A 139 -8.97 -9.52 15.09
N ALA A 140 -10.26 -9.31 14.81
CA ALA A 140 -10.95 -9.97 13.70
C ALA A 140 -10.43 -9.59 12.30
N ALA A 141 -9.64 -8.52 12.18
CA ALA A 141 -9.05 -8.12 10.91
C ALA A 141 -7.79 -8.93 10.53
N LEU A 142 -7.18 -9.69 11.44
CA LEU A 142 -5.88 -10.36 11.22
C LEU A 142 -5.85 -11.24 9.96
N ASP A 143 -6.84 -12.12 9.78
CA ASP A 143 -6.90 -13.01 8.62
C ASP A 143 -7.03 -12.23 7.31
N GLY A 144 -7.89 -11.22 7.29
CA GLY A 144 -8.10 -10.38 6.14
C GLY A 144 -6.90 -9.48 5.82
N LEU A 145 -6.14 -9.06 6.83
CA LEU A 145 -4.86 -8.37 6.65
C LEU A 145 -3.81 -9.31 6.05
N ALA A 146 -3.84 -10.60 6.38
CA ALA A 146 -2.90 -11.59 5.84
C ALA A 146 -3.16 -11.87 4.35
N ILE A 147 -4.43 -11.93 3.95
CA ILE A 147 -4.82 -12.05 2.53
C ILE A 147 -4.24 -10.90 1.70
N VAL A 148 -4.42 -9.64 2.14
CA VAL A 148 -3.88 -8.48 1.41
C VAL A 148 -2.36 -8.37 1.51
N ALA A 149 -1.72 -9.01 2.50
CA ALA A 149 -0.27 -9.13 2.56
C ALA A 149 0.27 -10.05 1.46
N ASN A 150 -0.37 -11.21 1.29
CA ASN A 150 0.06 -12.22 0.32
C ASN A 150 -0.13 -11.78 -1.15
N ALA A 151 -1.14 -10.95 -1.44
CA ALA A 151 -1.40 -10.44 -2.79
C ALA A 151 -0.32 -9.47 -3.31
N GLN A 152 0.44 -8.84 -2.41
CA GLN A 152 1.39 -7.77 -2.78
C GLN A 152 2.52 -8.19 -3.69
N ALA A 153 3.01 -9.42 -3.53
CA ALA A 153 4.09 -9.93 -4.36
C ALA A 153 3.65 -10.03 -5.83
N GLU A 154 2.40 -10.42 -6.07
CA GLU A 154 1.80 -10.48 -7.38
C GLU A 154 1.57 -9.07 -7.96
N GLU A 155 0.96 -8.16 -7.19
CA GLU A 155 0.75 -6.75 -7.57
C GLU A 155 2.07 -6.07 -7.95
N LEU A 156 3.12 -6.27 -7.16
CA LEU A 156 4.46 -5.73 -7.43
C LEU A 156 5.06 -6.34 -8.69
N ASN A 157 5.02 -7.66 -8.84
CA ASN A 157 5.58 -8.34 -10.02
C ASN A 157 4.89 -7.90 -11.32
N LEU A 158 3.56 -7.79 -11.31
CA LEU A 158 2.78 -7.27 -12.43
C LEU A 158 3.10 -5.79 -12.71
N THR A 159 3.31 -4.97 -11.68
CA THR A 159 3.67 -3.55 -11.86
C THR A 159 5.08 -3.40 -12.45
N MET A 160 6.01 -4.25 -12.04
CA MET A 160 7.38 -4.28 -12.61
C MET A 160 7.40 -4.77 -14.06
N SER A 161 6.51 -5.71 -14.44
CA SER A 161 6.45 -6.21 -15.82
C SER A 161 5.98 -5.16 -16.83
N LEU A 162 5.40 -4.06 -16.36
CA LEU A 162 5.01 -2.89 -17.16
C LEU A 162 6.17 -1.92 -17.44
N ALA A 163 7.36 -2.16 -16.90
CA ALA A 163 8.51 -1.29 -17.17
C ALA A 163 8.87 -1.26 -18.66
N ILE A 164 9.32 -0.11 -19.15
CA ILE A 164 9.79 0.02 -20.55
C ILE A 164 11.03 -0.87 -20.72
N PRO A 165 11.02 -1.84 -21.67
CA PRO A 165 12.15 -2.72 -21.88
C PRO A 165 13.34 -1.95 -22.47
N ALA A 166 14.54 -2.53 -22.38
CA ALA A 166 15.76 -1.93 -22.94
C ALA A 166 15.69 -1.67 -24.46
N SER A 167 14.80 -2.37 -25.18
CA SER A 167 14.51 -2.13 -26.60
C SER A 167 13.76 -0.81 -26.85
N GLY A 168 13.17 -0.20 -25.83
CA GLY A 168 12.32 0.99 -25.93
C GLY A 168 10.92 0.75 -26.48
N ALA A 169 10.61 -0.49 -26.90
CA ALA A 169 9.32 -0.85 -27.49
C ALA A 169 8.43 -1.59 -26.47
N VAL A 170 7.30 -0.98 -26.12
CA VAL A 170 6.30 -1.59 -25.23
C VAL A 170 5.40 -2.53 -26.04
N ASP A 171 5.27 -3.79 -25.60
CA ASP A 171 4.23 -4.69 -26.11
C ASP A 171 2.88 -4.27 -25.53
N THR A 172 2.10 -3.54 -26.32
CA THR A 172 0.85 -2.94 -25.86
C THR A 172 -0.24 -3.98 -25.59
N VAL A 173 -0.17 -5.17 -26.20
CA VAL A 173 -1.14 -6.25 -25.95
C VAL A 173 -0.87 -6.88 -24.59
N ALA A 174 0.38 -7.28 -24.34
CA ALA A 174 0.78 -7.88 -23.06
C ALA A 174 0.64 -6.90 -21.89
N ALA A 175 1.05 -5.64 -22.09
CA ALA A 175 0.87 -4.58 -21.10
C ALA A 175 -0.62 -4.33 -20.83
N GLY A 176 -1.48 -4.40 -21.86
CA GLY A 176 -2.92 -4.22 -21.71
C GLY A 176 -3.55 -5.31 -20.84
N THR A 177 -3.17 -6.58 -21.03
CA THR A 177 -3.61 -7.68 -20.16
C THR A 177 -3.18 -7.46 -18.71
N THR A 178 -1.93 -7.05 -18.50
CA THR A 178 -1.39 -6.79 -17.15
C THR A 178 -2.14 -5.65 -16.45
N VAL A 179 -2.42 -4.55 -17.17
CA VAL A 179 -3.23 -3.43 -16.67
C VAL A 179 -4.63 -3.89 -16.23
N GLU A 180 -5.29 -4.75 -17.01
CA GLU A 180 -6.62 -5.26 -16.67
C GLU A 180 -6.63 -6.23 -15.49
N THR A 181 -5.55 -6.96 -15.25
CA THR A 181 -5.37 -7.78 -14.04
C THR A 181 -5.19 -6.87 -12.83
N LEU A 182 -4.25 -5.94 -12.87
CA LEU A 182 -3.99 -4.99 -11.77
C LEU A 182 -5.23 -4.19 -11.36
N LYS A 183 -6.07 -3.75 -12.31
CA LYS A 183 -7.35 -3.10 -12.00
C LYS A 183 -8.26 -3.96 -11.12
N LYS A 184 -8.33 -5.27 -11.41
CA LYS A 184 -9.15 -6.22 -10.64
C LYS A 184 -8.55 -6.47 -9.27
N ASP A 185 -7.23 -6.63 -9.21
CA ASP A 185 -6.50 -6.90 -7.96
C ASP A 185 -6.63 -5.71 -7.00
N PHE A 186 -6.40 -4.48 -7.47
CA PHE A 186 -6.57 -3.28 -6.65
C PHE A 186 -8.02 -3.09 -6.19
N ALA A 187 -9.01 -3.31 -7.06
CA ALA A 187 -10.42 -3.23 -6.67
C ALA A 187 -10.78 -4.29 -5.61
N GLY A 188 -10.33 -5.53 -5.78
CA GLY A 188 -10.49 -6.60 -4.80
C GLY A 188 -9.80 -6.30 -3.47
N GLY A 189 -8.58 -5.76 -3.53
CA GLY A 189 -7.81 -5.29 -2.38
C GLY A 189 -8.53 -4.21 -1.60
N ILE A 190 -9.12 -3.22 -2.28
CA ILE A 190 -9.92 -2.15 -1.66
C ILE A 190 -11.10 -2.74 -0.89
N ASP A 191 -11.84 -3.66 -1.52
CA ASP A 191 -13.01 -4.27 -0.91
C ASP A 191 -12.62 -5.16 0.28
N GLN A 192 -11.48 -5.84 0.21
CA GLN A 192 -10.96 -6.58 1.35
C GLN A 192 -10.54 -5.63 2.49
N ASN A 193 -9.90 -4.51 2.20
CA ASN A 193 -9.53 -3.54 3.25
C ASN A 193 -10.74 -2.87 3.90
N LYS A 194 -11.83 -2.62 3.16
CA LYS A 194 -13.10 -2.15 3.76
C LYS A 194 -13.65 -3.17 4.75
N LYS A 195 -13.59 -4.47 4.42
CA LYS A 195 -13.97 -5.55 5.35
C LYS A 195 -13.06 -5.58 6.56
N ASN A 196 -11.74 -5.45 6.36
CA ASN A 196 -10.76 -5.41 7.44
C ASN A 196 -10.99 -4.21 8.36
N LEU A 197 -11.36 -3.04 7.83
CA LEU A 197 -11.68 -1.86 8.62
C LEU A 197 -12.89 -2.11 9.53
N ALA A 198 -13.98 -2.65 8.96
CA ALA A 198 -15.16 -3.00 9.73
C ALA A 198 -14.87 -4.07 10.81
N ALA A 199 -14.05 -5.07 10.47
CA ALA A 199 -13.64 -6.12 11.39
C ALA A 199 -12.73 -5.58 12.51
N ALA A 200 -11.81 -4.67 12.19
CA ALA A 200 -10.87 -4.07 13.14
C ALA A 200 -11.61 -3.35 14.28
N THR A 201 -12.71 -2.68 13.96
CA THR A 201 -13.55 -1.94 14.90
C THR A 201 -14.73 -2.76 15.43
N SER A 202 -14.86 -4.03 15.05
CA SER A 202 -15.98 -4.86 15.50
C SER A 202 -15.93 -5.02 17.03
N GLY A 203 -17.05 -4.74 17.71
CA GLY A 203 -17.14 -4.81 19.17
C GLY A 203 -16.71 -3.55 19.92
N CYS A 204 -16.36 -2.46 19.23
CA CYS A 204 -16.12 -1.15 19.85
C CYS A 204 -16.69 -0.01 19.00
N THR A 205 -16.89 1.14 19.63
CA THR A 205 -17.33 2.36 18.94
C THR A 205 -16.12 3.28 18.73
N PRO A 206 -15.72 3.59 17.48
CA PRO A 206 -14.72 4.62 17.24
C PRO A 206 -15.25 5.94 17.75
N THR A 207 -14.68 6.46 18.84
CA THR A 207 -15.13 7.76 19.35
C THR A 207 -14.64 8.81 18.38
N ALA A 208 -15.56 9.57 17.77
CA ALA A 208 -15.18 10.73 16.98
C ALA A 208 -14.29 11.62 17.86
N ALA A 209 -13.08 11.96 17.38
CA ALA A 209 -12.23 12.89 18.08
C ALA A 209 -13.06 14.15 18.36
N THR A 210 -13.33 14.42 19.65
CA THR A 210 -14.07 15.61 20.04
C THR A 210 -13.29 16.80 19.48
N PRO A 211 -13.86 17.63 18.59
CA PRO A 211 -13.13 18.77 18.08
C PRO A 211 -12.72 19.62 19.28
N ALA A 212 -11.42 19.82 19.43
CA ALA A 212 -10.89 20.68 20.47
C ALA A 212 -11.60 22.03 20.36
N LYS A 213 -12.42 22.36 21.36
CA LYS A 213 -13.03 23.68 21.46
C LYS A 213 -11.87 24.66 21.66
N ILE A 214 -11.43 25.29 20.57
CA ILE A 214 -10.52 26.43 20.64
C ILE A 214 -11.28 27.50 21.43
N VAL A 215 -10.89 27.65 22.69
CA VAL A 215 -11.29 28.81 23.48
C VAL A 215 -10.45 29.96 22.94
N ILE A 216 -11.06 30.76 22.06
CA ILE A 216 -10.54 32.10 21.77
C ILE A 216 -10.74 32.87 23.08
N MET A 217 -9.65 33.17 23.77
CA MET A 217 -9.67 34.13 24.88
C MET A 217 -9.67 35.52 24.22
N ASP A 218 -10.78 36.23 24.43
CA ASP A 218 -10.98 37.63 24.02
C ASP A 218 -9.96 38.58 24.66
#